data_AF-A0A835Y9C2-F1
#
_entry.id   AF-A0A835Y9C2-F1
#
_cell.length_a   1.000
_cell.length_b   1.000
_cell.length_c   1.000
_cell.angle_alpha   90.00
_cell.angle_beta   90.00
_cell.angle_gamma   90.00
#
_symmetry.space_group_name_H-M   'P 1'
#
loop_
_entity.id
_entity.type
_entity.pdbx_description
1 polymer ?
#
loop_
_entity_poly.entity_id
_entity_poly.type
_entity_poly.pdbx_seq_one_letter_code
_entity_poly.pdbx_strand_id
1 'polypeptide(L)'
;MVESDPPLAKFVGYVRSFVESMGEDDVQVEMGWFYRACDIEQQIEDLPGDWVKRAAKLGPVPGLSLTPEQADGGRFKELCLSNHSDKVSINCILHPVKVWFLREDDLLPLLVPSPLPPPAASAQLSGAAAAAYAHTLLPGFVCRRYWDRNTNELTWPLSKVLKHRVKHAGDPWVLDDLSELLKRSEAEREEFKRKWQQRMAAGAARQQQGQGSGQGRGPGSGQGQGRGTGQGQGRGAGQVQGLSKKRGAGAG
;
A
#
# COMPACT_ATOMS: atom_id res chain seq x y z
N MET A 1 -31.76 -16.13 -19.09
CA MET A 1 -30.49 -15.93 -18.36
C MET A 1 -29.87 -14.67 -18.93
N VAL A 2 -29.65 -13.65 -18.12
CA VAL A 2 -28.96 -12.43 -18.58
C VAL A 2 -27.48 -12.73 -18.52
N GLU A 3 -26.81 -12.84 -19.67
CA GLU A 3 -25.35 -12.83 -19.71
C GLU A 3 -24.90 -11.49 -19.13
N SER A 4 -24.40 -11.51 -17.90
CA SER A 4 -23.70 -10.36 -17.35
C SER A 4 -22.40 -10.21 -18.13
N ASP A 5 -22.18 -9.06 -18.75
CA ASP A 5 -20.91 -8.76 -19.37
C ASP A 5 -19.77 -9.07 -18.40
N PRO A 6 -18.69 -9.73 -18.87
CA PRO A 6 -17.57 -10.04 -18.01
C PRO A 6 -17.03 -8.74 -17.41
N PRO A 7 -16.63 -8.75 -16.13
CA PRO A 7 -16.10 -7.55 -15.49
C PRO A 7 -14.90 -7.02 -16.29
N LEU A 8 -14.96 -5.74 -16.67
CA LEU A 8 -13.89 -5.04 -17.38
C LEU A 8 -12.54 -5.28 -16.68
N ALA A 9 -11.63 -5.97 -17.35
CA ALA A 9 -10.30 -6.24 -16.83
C ALA A 9 -9.52 -4.93 -16.71
N LYS A 10 -8.98 -4.67 -15.52
CA LYS A 10 -8.08 -3.53 -15.29
C LYS A 10 -6.64 -3.97 -15.52
N PHE A 11 -5.93 -3.20 -16.34
CA PHE A 11 -4.52 -3.39 -16.68
C PHE A 11 -3.66 -2.30 -16.02
N VAL A 12 -2.38 -2.60 -15.83
CA VAL A 12 -1.40 -1.63 -15.32
C VAL A 12 -0.33 -1.50 -16.39
N GLY A 13 0.01 -0.25 -16.74
CA GLY A 13 1.10 0.05 -17.66
C GLY A 13 1.76 1.36 -17.27
N TYR A 14 2.83 1.70 -17.96
CA TYR A 14 3.48 3.01 -17.87
C TYR A 14 3.45 3.68 -19.24
N VAL A 15 3.27 5.00 -19.23
CA VAL A 15 3.31 5.82 -20.44
C VAL A 15 4.78 5.93 -20.86
N ARG A 16 5.09 5.45 -22.06
CA ARG A 16 6.42 5.52 -22.68
C ARG A 16 6.57 6.81 -23.47
N SER A 17 5.62 7.08 -24.36
CA SER A 17 5.65 8.25 -25.23
C SER A 17 4.22 8.73 -25.52
N PHE A 18 4.09 10.02 -25.86
CA PHE A 18 2.88 10.55 -26.47
C PHE A 18 3.01 10.42 -27.98
N VAL A 19 1.94 9.95 -28.62
CA VAL A 19 1.89 9.72 -30.06
C VAL A 19 0.89 10.70 -30.64
N GLU A 20 1.37 11.63 -31.46
CA GLU A 20 0.49 12.50 -32.24
C GLU A 20 -0.16 11.68 -33.36
N SER A 21 -1.49 11.55 -33.31
CA SER A 21 -2.25 10.94 -34.41
C SER A 21 -2.44 11.98 -35.51
N MET A 22 -1.84 11.75 -36.67
CA MET A 22 -2.03 12.60 -37.85
C MET A 22 -3.46 12.42 -38.37
N GLY A 23 -4.37 13.32 -37.98
CA GLY A 23 -5.72 13.41 -38.54
C GLY A 23 -6.86 12.93 -37.62
N GLU A 24 -6.56 12.55 -36.39
CA GLU A 24 -7.58 12.29 -35.37
C GLU A 24 -7.42 13.29 -34.21
N ASP A 25 -8.53 13.84 -33.71
CA ASP A 25 -8.55 14.70 -32.52
C ASP A 25 -8.31 13.90 -31.21
N ASP A 26 -7.76 12.69 -31.29
CA ASP A 26 -7.51 11.82 -30.15
C ASP A 26 -6.01 11.74 -29.82
N VAL A 27 -5.68 12.03 -28.55
CA VAL A 27 -4.32 11.91 -28.05
C VAL A 27 -4.07 10.44 -27.72
N GLN A 28 -3.13 9.84 -28.44
CA GLN A 28 -2.68 8.48 -28.16
C GLN A 28 -1.42 8.48 -27.31
N VAL A 29 -1.26 7.45 -26.50
CA VAL A 29 -0.02 7.18 -25.78
C VAL A 29 0.48 5.78 -26.11
N GLU A 30 1.78 5.64 -26.23
CA GLU A 30 2.43 4.34 -26.24
C GLU A 30 2.60 3.86 -24.80
N MET A 31 1.97 2.74 -24.47
CA MET A 31 1.99 2.14 -23.14
C MET A 31 2.91 0.94 -23.12
N GLY A 32 3.82 0.88 -22.16
CA GLY A 32 4.52 -0.35 -21.78
C GLY A 32 3.72 -1.08 -20.70
N TRP A 33 3.50 -2.38 -20.86
CA TRP A 33 2.58 -3.13 -20.01
C TRP A 33 3.27 -3.80 -18.82
N PHE A 34 2.55 -3.86 -17.70
CA PHE A 34 2.86 -4.74 -16.58
C PHE A 34 1.89 -5.90 -16.52
N TYR A 35 2.39 -7.05 -16.08
CA TYR A 35 1.60 -8.26 -15.89
C TYR A 35 1.58 -8.70 -14.44
N ARG A 36 0.44 -9.24 -14.01
CA ARG A 36 0.28 -9.88 -12.69
C ARG A 36 0.63 -11.36 -12.83
N ALA A 37 0.89 -12.02 -11.69
CA ALA A 37 1.10 -13.46 -11.67
C ALA A 37 -0.02 -14.23 -12.39
N CYS A 38 -1.28 -13.89 -12.13
CA CYS A 38 -2.43 -14.55 -12.76
C CYS A 38 -2.50 -14.39 -14.28
N ASP A 39 -1.88 -13.33 -14.83
CA ASP A 39 -1.84 -13.11 -16.27
C ASP A 39 -0.76 -14.00 -16.93
N ILE A 40 0.22 -14.46 -16.15
CA ILE A 40 1.38 -15.26 -16.60
C ILE A 40 1.19 -16.74 -16.33
N GLU A 41 0.48 -17.11 -15.25
CA GLU A 41 0.16 -18.51 -14.89
C GLU A 41 -0.51 -19.29 -16.03
N GLN A 42 -1.21 -18.58 -16.92
CA GLN A 42 -1.85 -19.19 -18.08
C GLN A 42 -0.86 -19.56 -19.19
N GLN A 43 0.39 -19.08 -19.11
CA GLN A 43 1.40 -19.20 -20.18
C GLN A 43 2.67 -19.92 -19.73
N ILE A 44 2.93 -20.05 -18.43
CA ILE A 44 4.11 -20.71 -17.87
C ILE A 44 3.66 -21.75 -16.83
N GLU A 45 4.08 -23.00 -16.99
CA GLU A 45 3.69 -24.12 -16.10
C GLU A 45 4.23 -23.96 -14.68
N ASP A 46 5.46 -23.47 -14.53
CA ASP A 46 6.14 -23.35 -13.23
C ASP A 46 6.49 -21.89 -12.92
N LEU A 47 5.58 -21.21 -12.23
CA LEU A 47 5.92 -19.93 -11.61
C LEU A 47 6.83 -20.11 -10.39
N PRO A 48 7.81 -19.22 -10.17
CA PRO A 48 8.61 -19.20 -8.96
C PRO A 48 7.74 -19.18 -7.70
N GLY A 49 8.01 -20.09 -6.76
CA GLY A 49 7.23 -20.22 -5.52
C GLY A 49 7.29 -19.00 -4.59
N ASP A 50 8.25 -18.10 -4.79
CA ASP A 50 8.43 -16.84 -4.06
C ASP A 50 7.67 -15.65 -4.67
N TRP A 51 6.90 -15.86 -5.74
CA TRP A 51 6.07 -14.81 -6.34
C TRP A 51 4.89 -14.46 -5.44
N VAL A 52 4.80 -13.18 -5.07
CA VAL A 52 3.67 -12.64 -4.30
C VAL A 52 2.44 -12.40 -5.19
N LYS A 53 1.62 -13.46 -5.36
CA LYS A 53 0.40 -13.48 -6.20
C LYS A 53 -0.75 -12.63 -5.64
N ARG A 54 -0.86 -12.57 -4.32
CA ARG A 54 -1.85 -11.76 -3.60
C ARG A 54 -1.14 -10.76 -2.73
N ALA A 55 -1.85 -9.67 -2.47
CA ALA A 55 -1.52 -8.69 -1.46
C ALA A 55 -1.01 -9.36 -0.16
N ALA A 56 0.30 -9.55 -0.06
CA ALA A 56 0.90 -10.18 1.10
C ALA A 56 1.08 -9.09 2.16
N LYS A 57 0.55 -9.36 3.35
CA LYS A 57 1.06 -8.71 4.55
C LYS A 57 2.51 -9.18 4.70
N LEU A 58 3.45 -8.30 5.02
CA LEU A 58 4.67 -8.75 5.68
C LEU A 58 4.23 -9.65 6.83
N GLY A 59 4.67 -10.92 6.81
CA GLY A 59 4.10 -11.97 7.66
C GLY A 59 4.10 -11.58 9.14
N PRO A 60 3.13 -12.07 9.93
CA PRO A 60 3.18 -11.88 11.37
C PRO A 60 4.43 -12.58 11.91
N VAL A 61 5.11 -11.92 12.84
CA VAL A 61 6.19 -12.57 13.58
C VAL A 61 5.59 -13.64 14.50
N PRO A 62 6.15 -14.85 14.53
CA PRO A 62 5.62 -15.93 15.35
C PRO A 62 5.44 -15.51 16.82
N GLY A 63 4.24 -15.72 17.37
CA GLY A 63 3.94 -15.49 18.79
C GLY A 63 3.08 -14.27 19.13
N LEU A 64 2.56 -13.52 18.16
CA LEU A 64 1.64 -12.40 18.43
C LEU A 64 0.33 -12.48 17.62
N SER A 65 -0.80 -12.34 18.33
CA SER A 65 -2.14 -12.19 17.74
C SER A 65 -2.51 -10.71 17.74
N LEU A 66 -2.65 -10.10 16.57
CA LEU A 66 -2.95 -8.66 16.41
C LEU A 66 -4.41 -8.43 16.05
N THR A 67 -4.96 -7.32 16.52
CA THR A 67 -6.26 -6.84 16.05
C THR A 67 -6.15 -6.31 14.60
N PRO A 68 -7.18 -6.46 13.76
CA PRO A 68 -7.12 -6.06 12.33
C PRO A 68 -6.72 -4.59 12.09
N GLU A 69 -7.02 -3.70 13.04
CA GLU A 69 -6.79 -2.25 12.98
C GLU A 69 -5.35 -1.85 13.34
N GLN A 70 -4.66 -2.63 14.18
CA GLN A 70 -3.25 -2.39 14.57
C GLN A 70 -2.25 -2.93 13.56
N ALA A 71 -2.69 -3.86 12.71
CA ALA A 71 -1.88 -4.44 11.68
C ALA A 71 -2.11 -3.67 10.37
N ASP A 72 -1.64 -2.42 10.34
CA ASP A 72 -1.42 -1.66 9.11
C ASP A 72 -0.20 -2.31 8.41
N GLY A 73 -0.34 -3.38 7.63
CA GLY A 73 -1.37 -3.57 6.62
C GLY A 73 -0.80 -3.47 5.22
N GLY A 74 0.50 -3.14 5.08
CA GLY A 74 1.22 -3.08 3.81
C GLY A 74 0.98 -4.35 3.00
N ARG A 75 0.10 -4.22 2.02
CA ARG A 75 -0.33 -5.25 1.09
C ARG A 75 0.29 -4.86 -0.24
N PHE A 76 1.39 -5.49 -0.61
CA PHE A 76 1.98 -5.26 -1.92
C PHE A 76 1.55 -6.33 -2.90
N LYS A 77 1.35 -5.92 -4.15
CA LYS A 77 1.16 -6.83 -5.28
C LYS A 77 2.39 -6.72 -6.17
N GLU A 78 2.94 -7.87 -6.52
CA GLU A 78 4.07 -7.93 -7.42
C GLU A 78 3.58 -7.90 -8.88
N LEU A 79 4.17 -6.99 -9.65
CA LEU A 79 4.01 -6.84 -11.08
C LEU A 79 5.28 -7.31 -11.79
N CYS A 80 5.14 -7.71 -13.04
CA CYS A 80 6.22 -8.04 -13.94
C CYS A 80 6.27 -6.99 -15.07
N LEU A 81 7.43 -6.37 -15.29
CA LEU A 81 7.66 -5.53 -16.47
C LEU A 81 7.69 -6.41 -17.72
N SER A 82 7.20 -5.94 -18.85
CA SER A 82 7.28 -6.68 -20.12
C SER A 82 7.76 -5.81 -21.28
N ASN A 83 8.25 -6.47 -22.34
CA ASN A 83 8.50 -5.87 -23.66
C ASN A 83 7.22 -5.69 -24.49
N HIS A 84 6.06 -5.98 -23.92
CA HIS A 84 4.81 -5.65 -24.58
C HIS A 84 4.51 -4.15 -24.52
N SER A 85 4.30 -3.54 -25.69
CA SER A 85 3.76 -2.19 -25.80
C SER A 85 2.64 -2.06 -26.82
N ASP A 86 1.64 -1.23 -26.52
CA ASP A 86 0.55 -0.88 -27.43
C ASP A 86 0.30 0.63 -27.43
N LYS A 87 -0.33 1.12 -28.50
CA LYS A 87 -0.92 2.46 -28.51
C LYS A 87 -2.34 2.39 -27.96
N VAL A 88 -2.65 3.25 -26.99
CA VAL A 88 -4.01 3.39 -26.45
C VAL A 88 -4.41 4.85 -26.43
N SER A 89 -5.71 5.10 -26.52
CA SER A 89 -6.26 6.44 -26.27
C SER A 89 -5.96 6.86 -24.83
N ILE A 90 -5.55 8.11 -24.63
CA ILE A 90 -5.33 8.67 -23.29
C ILE A 90 -6.60 8.60 -22.42
N ASN A 91 -7.77 8.60 -23.06
CA ASN A 91 -9.08 8.51 -22.40
C ASN A 91 -9.32 7.15 -21.72
N CYS A 92 -8.54 6.13 -22.06
CA CYS A 92 -8.58 4.82 -21.39
C CYS A 92 -7.82 4.80 -20.06
N ILE A 93 -7.05 5.85 -19.72
CA ILE A 93 -6.26 5.91 -18.50
C ILE A 93 -7.14 6.33 -17.33
N LEU A 94 -7.34 5.41 -16.38
CA LEU A 94 -8.26 5.63 -15.25
C LEU A 94 -7.65 6.51 -14.15
N HIS A 95 -6.48 6.13 -13.62
CA HIS A 95 -5.80 6.87 -12.55
C HIS A 95 -4.33 6.44 -12.46
N PRO A 96 -3.44 7.36 -12.04
CA PRO A 96 -2.05 7.01 -11.80
C PRO A 96 -1.93 6.08 -10.59
N VAL A 97 -1.01 5.13 -10.68
CA VAL A 97 -0.65 4.22 -9.57
C VAL A 97 0.86 4.27 -9.35
N LYS A 98 1.29 3.95 -8.12
CA LYS A 98 2.72 3.88 -7.78
C LYS A 98 3.24 2.47 -7.99
N VAL A 99 4.33 2.35 -8.74
CA VAL A 99 5.06 1.09 -8.95
C VAL A 99 6.51 1.30 -8.51
N TRP A 100 6.97 0.50 -7.56
CA TRP A 100 8.33 0.56 -7.04
C TRP A 100 9.20 -0.49 -7.74
N PHE A 101 10.14 -0.04 -8.55
CA PHE A 101 11.14 -0.89 -9.19
C PHE A 101 12.30 -1.17 -8.24
N LEU A 102 12.67 -2.44 -8.10
CA LEU A 102 13.82 -2.88 -7.29
C LEU A 102 14.78 -3.69 -8.14
N ARG A 103 16.08 -3.39 -8.04
CA ARG A 103 17.14 -4.08 -8.79
C ARG A 103 17.28 -5.53 -8.38
N GLU A 104 17.15 -5.78 -7.08
CA GLU A 104 17.37 -7.05 -6.42
C GLU A 104 16.05 -7.56 -5.83
N ASP A 105 16.07 -8.80 -5.35
CA ASP A 105 14.89 -9.44 -4.76
C ASP A 105 14.55 -8.87 -3.37
N ASP A 106 15.40 -8.03 -2.80
CA ASP A 106 15.21 -7.53 -1.45
C ASP A 106 14.17 -6.39 -1.37
N LEU A 107 13.21 -6.54 -0.45
CA LEU A 107 12.18 -5.54 -0.13
C LEU A 107 12.64 -4.52 0.92
N LEU A 108 13.80 -4.70 1.57
CA LEU A 108 14.37 -3.73 2.52
C LEU A 108 14.31 -2.26 2.00
N PRO A 109 14.56 -1.96 0.71
CA PRO A 109 14.47 -0.60 0.21
C PRO A 109 13.08 0.04 0.31
N LEU A 110 12.01 -0.76 0.46
CA LEU A 110 10.63 -0.30 0.63
C LEU A 110 10.15 -0.28 2.07
N LEU A 111 11.00 -0.67 3.02
CA LEU A 111 10.66 -0.62 4.43
C LEU A 111 10.88 0.78 4.98
N VAL A 112 9.86 1.32 5.64
CA VAL A 112 9.93 2.54 6.45
C VAL A 112 9.66 2.20 7.90
N PRO A 113 10.26 2.92 8.87
CA PRO A 113 9.93 2.74 10.27
C PRO A 113 8.42 2.89 10.53
N SER A 114 7.81 1.89 11.15
CA SER A 114 6.41 1.93 11.57
C SER A 114 6.21 2.96 12.69
N PRO A 115 5.03 3.59 12.82
CA PRO A 115 4.69 4.37 14.01
C PRO A 115 4.93 3.57 15.28
N LEU A 116 5.69 4.12 16.21
CA LEU A 116 5.81 3.53 17.54
C LEU A 116 4.40 3.44 18.14
N PRO A 117 4.00 2.27 18.68
CA PRO A 117 2.74 2.15 19.37
C PRO A 117 2.75 3.08 20.61
N PRO A 118 1.58 3.57 21.05
CA PRO A 118 1.49 4.39 22.25
C PRO A 118 2.12 3.69 23.46
N PRO A 119 2.71 4.43 24.43
CA PRO A 119 3.54 3.89 25.51
C PRO A 119 2.87 2.79 26.34
N ALA A 120 1.53 2.81 26.45
CA ALA A 120 0.75 1.78 27.14
C ALA A 120 0.81 0.40 26.45
N ALA A 121 0.94 0.36 25.12
CA ALA A 121 1.08 -0.88 24.35
C ALA A 121 2.55 -1.32 24.24
N SER A 122 3.50 -0.37 24.31
CA SER A 122 4.94 -0.64 24.23
C SER A 122 5.46 -1.44 25.42
N ALA A 123 4.86 -1.28 26.62
CA ALA A 123 5.29 -1.96 27.84
C ALA A 123 5.03 -3.48 27.85
N GLN A 124 4.20 -3.99 26.92
CA GLN A 124 3.84 -5.41 26.82
C GLN A 124 4.62 -6.16 25.73
N LEU A 125 5.40 -5.46 24.90
CA LEU A 125 6.16 -6.05 23.80
C LEU A 125 7.62 -6.32 24.23
N SER A 126 8.03 -7.59 24.28
CA SER A 126 9.41 -7.99 24.55
C SER A 126 10.28 -7.94 23.28
N GLY A 127 11.61 -7.86 23.47
CA GLY A 127 12.63 -7.42 22.50
C GLY A 127 12.48 -7.82 21.02
N ALA A 128 12.17 -9.07 20.71
CA ALA A 128 12.03 -9.52 19.32
C ALA A 128 10.71 -9.08 18.65
N ALA A 129 9.63 -8.99 19.44
CA ALA A 129 8.32 -8.53 18.95
C ALA A 129 8.28 -7.01 18.74
N ALA A 130 9.05 -6.24 19.52
CA ALA A 130 9.18 -4.80 19.32
C ALA A 130 9.94 -4.45 18.02
N ALA A 131 10.97 -5.25 17.67
CA ALA A 131 11.72 -5.08 16.41
C ALA A 131 10.91 -5.50 15.18
N ALA A 132 10.05 -6.51 15.31
CA ALA A 132 9.12 -6.95 14.26
C ALA A 132 8.10 -5.88 13.84
N TYR A 133 7.68 -5.06 14.80
CA TYR A 133 6.79 -3.93 14.59
C TYR A 133 7.46 -2.76 13.86
N ALA A 134 8.77 -2.82 13.61
CA ALA A 134 9.52 -1.64 13.24
C ALA A 134 9.32 -1.20 11.80
N HIS A 135 8.66 -1.96 10.91
CA HIS A 135 8.67 -1.62 9.49
C HIS A 135 7.32 -1.79 8.77
N THR A 136 6.96 -0.80 7.95
CA THR A 136 5.82 -0.82 7.02
C THR A 136 6.35 -0.72 5.58
N LEU A 137 5.67 -1.37 4.62
CA LEU A 137 5.98 -1.22 3.20
C LEU A 137 5.45 0.11 2.66
N LEU A 138 6.19 0.70 1.72
CA LEU A 138 5.67 1.79 0.90
C LEU A 138 4.40 1.35 0.15
N PRO A 139 3.36 2.21 0.10
CA PRO A 139 2.13 1.87 -0.62
C PRO A 139 2.39 1.79 -2.12
N GLY A 140 1.71 0.85 -2.80
CA GLY A 140 1.78 0.68 -4.26
C GLY A 140 2.06 -0.75 -4.69
N PHE A 141 2.45 -0.88 -5.95
CA PHE A 141 2.92 -2.13 -6.55
C PHE A 141 4.44 -2.23 -6.46
N VAL A 142 4.95 -3.44 -6.59
CA VAL A 142 6.40 -3.70 -6.64
C VAL A 142 6.72 -4.42 -7.94
N CYS A 143 7.78 -4.01 -8.63
CA CYS A 143 8.28 -4.66 -9.83
C CYS A 143 9.73 -5.10 -9.61
N ARG A 144 9.96 -6.42 -9.61
CA ARG A 144 11.30 -7.04 -9.44
C ARG A 144 11.62 -8.05 -10.54
N ARG A 145 10.68 -8.27 -11.46
CA ARG A 145 10.74 -9.30 -12.48
C ARG A 145 10.47 -8.69 -13.85
N TYR A 146 11.06 -9.30 -14.86
CA TYR A 146 10.84 -8.99 -16.25
C TYR A 146 10.30 -10.23 -16.96
N TRP A 147 9.27 -10.06 -17.78
CA TRP A 147 8.68 -11.09 -18.61
C TRP A 147 8.82 -10.69 -20.08
N ASP A 148 9.61 -11.46 -20.80
CA ASP A 148 9.66 -11.36 -22.25
C ASP A 148 8.45 -12.08 -22.84
N ARG A 149 7.50 -11.31 -23.39
CA ARG A 149 6.28 -11.83 -24.00
C ARG A 149 6.56 -12.60 -25.29
N ASN A 150 7.66 -12.31 -25.98
CA ASN A 150 8.00 -12.96 -27.24
C ASN A 150 8.57 -14.37 -27.00
N THR A 151 9.37 -14.54 -25.95
CA THR A 151 10.00 -15.83 -25.61
C THR A 151 9.28 -16.59 -24.51
N ASN A 152 8.31 -15.96 -23.84
CA ASN A 152 7.70 -16.46 -22.60
C ASN A 152 8.70 -16.72 -21.48
N GLU A 153 9.84 -16.03 -21.49
CA GLU A 153 10.87 -16.16 -20.46
C GLU A 153 10.67 -15.15 -19.35
N LEU A 154 10.69 -15.64 -18.11
CA LEU A 154 10.70 -14.83 -16.91
C LEU A 154 12.14 -14.65 -16.42
N THR A 155 12.61 -13.40 -16.34
CA THR A 155 13.94 -13.06 -15.83
C THR A 155 13.85 -12.35 -14.48
N TRP A 156 14.63 -12.81 -13.51
CA TRP A 156 14.76 -12.16 -12.20
C TRP A 156 16.14 -12.45 -11.54
N PRO A 157 16.65 -11.50 -10.74
CA PRO A 157 16.12 -10.16 -10.48
C PRO A 157 16.32 -9.20 -11.68
N LEU A 158 15.74 -8.00 -11.64
CA LEU A 158 15.87 -6.99 -12.72
C LEU A 158 17.34 -6.64 -13.04
N SER A 159 18.26 -6.77 -12.07
CA SER A 159 19.69 -6.56 -12.31
C SER A 159 20.30 -7.56 -13.30
N LYS A 160 19.72 -8.76 -13.47
CA LYS A 160 20.13 -9.70 -14.52
C LYS A 160 19.68 -9.27 -15.91
N VAL A 161 18.49 -8.68 -16.01
CA VAL A 161 17.94 -8.18 -17.29
C VAL A 161 18.89 -7.19 -17.94
N LEU A 162 19.40 -6.24 -17.14
CA LEU A 162 20.36 -5.23 -17.61
C LEU A 162 21.71 -5.81 -18.08
N LYS A 163 22.13 -6.97 -17.54
CA LYS A 163 23.36 -7.67 -17.93
C LYS A 163 23.20 -8.50 -19.20
N HIS A 164 21.98 -8.93 -19.51
CA HIS A 164 21.67 -9.79 -20.66
C HIS A 164 21.54 -9.04 -21.99
N ARG A 165 21.96 -7.76 -22.05
CA ARG A 165 21.94 -6.83 -23.21
C ARG A 165 22.50 -7.40 -24.54
N VAL A 166 23.14 -8.56 -24.53
CA VAL A 166 24.04 -9.03 -25.60
C VAL A 166 23.51 -10.22 -26.40
N LYS A 167 22.44 -10.93 -25.98
CA LYS A 167 22.05 -12.19 -26.68
C LYS A 167 20.61 -12.31 -27.18
N HIS A 168 19.64 -11.67 -26.53
CA HIS A 168 18.24 -11.76 -26.93
C HIS A 168 17.72 -10.34 -27.13
N ALA A 169 17.94 -9.81 -28.33
CA ALA A 169 17.46 -8.49 -28.75
C ALA A 169 15.94 -8.54 -28.98
N GLY A 170 15.18 -8.77 -27.92
CA GLY A 170 13.78 -8.37 -27.87
C GLY A 170 13.76 -6.94 -27.36
N ASP A 171 13.80 -5.99 -28.29
CA ASP A 171 13.49 -4.57 -28.07
C ASP A 171 14.46 -3.76 -27.17
N PRO A 172 15.44 -3.05 -27.78
CA PRO A 172 16.40 -2.20 -27.06
C PRO A 172 15.77 -1.18 -26.12
N TRP A 173 14.56 -0.71 -26.45
CA TRP A 173 13.85 0.32 -25.69
C TRP A 173 13.50 -0.12 -24.26
N VAL A 174 13.25 -1.41 -24.04
CA VAL A 174 12.85 -1.92 -22.71
C VAL A 174 13.98 -1.73 -21.70
N LEU A 175 15.21 -1.89 -22.15
CA LEU A 175 16.38 -1.76 -21.29
C LEU A 175 16.66 -0.30 -20.93
N ASP A 176 16.47 0.61 -21.89
CA ASP A 176 16.61 2.05 -21.67
C ASP A 176 15.52 2.53 -20.70
N ASP A 177 14.25 2.13 -20.94
CA ASP A 177 13.12 2.43 -20.07
C ASP A 177 13.31 1.82 -18.66
N LEU A 178 13.74 0.56 -18.55
CA LEU A 178 14.01 -0.10 -17.27
C LEU A 178 15.09 0.62 -16.47
N SER A 179 16.19 1.02 -17.14
CA SER A 179 17.28 1.79 -16.51
C SER A 179 16.77 3.11 -15.95
N GLU A 180 15.96 3.83 -16.73
CA GLU A 180 15.33 5.08 -16.30
C GLU A 180 14.34 4.87 -15.14
N LEU A 181 13.46 3.87 -15.24
CA LEU A 181 12.46 3.54 -14.22
C LEU A 181 13.11 3.15 -12.90
N LEU A 182 14.22 2.39 -12.93
CA LEU A 182 15.00 2.05 -11.74
C LEU A 182 15.59 3.31 -11.10
N LYS A 183 16.22 4.19 -11.90
CA LYS A 183 16.80 5.45 -11.42
C LYS A 183 15.74 6.36 -10.79
N ARG A 184 14.59 6.52 -11.45
CA ARG A 184 13.45 7.32 -10.94
C ARG A 184 12.91 6.73 -9.64
N SER A 185 12.66 5.42 -9.62
CA SER A 185 12.18 4.71 -8.43
C SER A 185 13.14 4.84 -7.23
N GLU A 186 14.45 4.77 -7.46
CA GLU A 186 15.47 5.01 -6.43
C GLU A 186 15.37 6.41 -5.82
N ALA A 187 15.34 7.45 -6.66
CA ALA A 187 15.23 8.84 -6.19
C ALA A 187 13.93 9.10 -5.43
N GLU A 188 12.80 8.61 -5.95
CA GLU A 188 11.49 8.80 -5.35
C GLU A 188 11.34 8.06 -4.02
N ARG A 189 11.94 6.87 -3.86
CA ARG A 189 11.92 6.14 -2.58
C ARG A 189 12.60 6.92 -1.49
N GLU A 190 13.78 7.48 -1.75
CA GLU A 190 14.53 8.25 -0.77
C GLU A 190 13.77 9.53 -0.38
N GLU A 191 13.17 10.22 -1.35
CA GLU A 191 12.31 11.37 -1.06
C GLU A 191 11.09 10.97 -0.22
N PHE A 192 10.44 9.85 -0.56
CA PHE A 192 9.28 9.36 0.17
C PHE A 192 9.65 9.00 1.61
N LYS A 193 10.74 8.23 1.83
CA LYS A 193 11.24 7.87 3.16
C LYS A 193 11.51 9.11 4.01
N ARG A 194 12.14 10.13 3.42
CA ARG A 194 12.39 11.42 4.09
C ARG A 194 11.08 12.09 4.51
N LYS A 195 10.10 12.21 3.61
CA LYS A 195 8.78 12.80 3.92
C LYS A 195 8.03 11.99 4.98
N TRP A 196 8.14 10.66 4.93
CA TRP A 196 7.57 9.77 5.93
C TRP A 196 8.17 10.03 7.30
N GLN A 197 9.50 10.01 7.42
CA GLN A 197 10.21 10.30 8.68
C GLN A 197 9.85 11.68 9.25
N GLN A 198 9.75 12.71 8.40
CA GLN A 198 9.30 14.05 8.82
C GLN A 198 7.89 14.05 9.41
N ARG A 199 6.94 13.34 8.76
CA ARG A 199 5.57 13.20 9.28
C ARG A 199 5.55 12.46 10.61
N MET A 200 6.36 11.41 10.73
CA MET A 200 6.48 10.63 11.97
C MET A 200 7.03 11.48 13.12
N ALA A 201 8.09 12.25 12.88
CA ALA A 201 8.66 13.16 13.86
C ALA A 201 7.66 14.25 14.28
N ALA A 202 6.92 14.83 13.33
CA ALA A 202 5.88 15.82 13.62
C ALA A 202 4.71 15.22 14.43
N GLY A 203 4.31 13.98 14.13
CA GLY A 203 3.31 13.25 14.89
C GLY A 203 3.74 12.99 16.34
N ALA A 204 4.99 12.55 16.54
CA ALA A 204 5.56 12.33 17.87
C ALA A 204 5.63 13.64 18.69
N ALA A 205 6.03 14.75 18.07
CA ALA A 205 6.08 16.06 18.73
C ALA A 205 4.68 16.53 19.18
N ARG A 206 3.64 16.31 18.37
CA ARG A 206 2.25 16.63 18.74
C ARG A 206 1.74 15.79 19.91
N GLN A 207 2.10 14.51 19.98
CA GLN A 207 1.72 13.65 21.11
C GLN A 207 2.38 14.09 22.42
N GLN A 208 3.65 14.51 22.37
CA GLN A 208 4.34 15.03 23.56
C GLN A 208 3.77 16.37 24.04
N GLN A 209 3.39 17.27 23.13
CA GLN A 209 2.74 18.54 23.50
C GLN A 209 1.31 18.33 24.03
N GLY A 210 0.58 17.31 23.55
CA GLY A 210 -0.76 16.96 24.05
C GLY A 210 -0.78 16.29 25.43
N GLN A 211 0.34 15.69 25.88
CA GLN A 211 0.47 15.16 27.25
C GLN A 211 1.07 16.18 28.24
N GLY A 212 1.51 17.35 27.76
CA GLY A 212 2.27 18.33 28.52
C GLY A 212 1.52 19.62 28.85
N SER A 213 0.29 19.58 29.41
CA SER A 213 -0.28 20.74 30.14
C SER A 213 -1.52 20.40 30.97
N GLY A 214 -1.55 19.21 31.58
CA GLY A 214 -2.56 18.78 32.54
C GLY A 214 -2.04 18.68 33.98
N GLN A 215 -0.98 19.41 34.36
CA GLN A 215 -0.61 19.60 35.76
C GLN A 215 -0.92 21.03 36.18
N GLY A 216 -2.21 21.31 36.38
CA GLY A 216 -2.63 22.42 37.22
C GLY A 216 -2.31 22.12 38.69
N ARG A 217 -1.04 22.30 39.09
CA ARG A 217 -0.72 22.65 40.49
C ARG A 217 -0.93 24.16 40.62
N GLY A 218 -2.17 24.56 40.88
CA GLY A 218 -2.46 25.89 41.42
C GLY A 218 -2.48 25.81 42.95
N PRO A 219 -1.67 26.58 43.70
CA PRO A 219 -1.96 26.85 45.10
C PRO A 219 -3.12 27.85 45.15
N GLY A 220 -4.34 27.34 45.09
CA GLY A 220 -5.56 28.14 45.21
C GLY A 220 -6.04 28.18 46.65
N SER A 221 -5.51 29.10 47.46
CA SER A 221 -6.17 29.59 48.67
C SER A 221 -7.38 30.44 48.28
N GLY A 222 -8.46 29.79 47.84
CA GLY A 222 -9.74 30.42 47.55
C GLY A 222 -10.76 30.02 48.60
N GLN A 223 -10.88 30.82 49.66
CA GLN A 223 -11.92 30.70 50.68
C GLN A 223 -13.26 31.15 50.05
N GLY A 224 -13.92 30.27 49.32
CA GLY A 224 -15.26 30.47 48.78
C GLY A 224 -16.31 29.86 49.69
N GLN A 225 -16.89 30.66 50.60
CA GLN A 225 -18.15 30.31 51.27
C GLN A 225 -19.27 30.28 50.22
N GLY A 226 -19.63 29.10 49.76
CA GLY A 226 -20.84 28.85 48.97
C GLY A 226 -21.70 27.81 49.67
N ARG A 227 -22.73 28.27 50.40
CA ARG A 227 -23.80 27.42 50.95
C ARG A 227 -24.61 26.87 49.76
N GLY A 228 -24.51 25.56 49.52
CA GLY A 228 -25.31 24.85 48.52
C GLY A 228 -25.53 23.41 48.94
N THR A 229 -26.67 23.16 49.56
CA THR A 229 -27.19 21.83 49.96
C THR A 229 -27.50 20.97 48.73
N GLY A 230 -26.94 19.77 48.65
CA GLY A 230 -27.29 18.81 47.61
C GLY A 230 -26.54 17.47 47.74
N GLN A 231 -27.09 16.58 48.57
CA GLN A 231 -26.74 15.15 48.63
C GLN A 231 -27.02 14.44 47.31
N GLY A 232 -26.25 13.39 47.01
CA GLY A 232 -26.82 12.21 46.36
C GLY A 232 -26.05 11.64 45.17
N GLN A 233 -25.22 10.65 45.46
CA GLN A 233 -24.78 9.61 44.52
C GLN A 233 -25.96 8.83 43.92
N GLY A 234 -25.78 8.36 42.68
CA GLY A 234 -26.34 7.09 42.23
C GLY A 234 -27.16 7.14 40.94
N ARG A 235 -26.73 6.36 39.94
CA ARG A 235 -27.54 5.55 39.01
C ARG A 235 -26.55 4.81 38.10
N GLY A 236 -26.42 3.48 38.12
CA GLY A 236 -27.42 2.46 38.37
C GLY A 236 -27.77 1.82 37.03
N ALA A 237 -27.35 0.56 36.85
CA ALA A 237 -27.76 -0.29 35.75
C ALA A 237 -29.29 -0.34 35.67
N GLY A 238 -29.82 -0.04 34.47
CA GLY A 238 -31.25 0.02 34.20
C GLY A 238 -31.57 -0.67 32.89
N GLN A 239 -32.05 -1.90 33.03
CA GLN A 239 -32.70 -2.74 32.03
C GLN A 239 -33.79 -1.94 31.28
N VAL A 240 -33.73 -1.89 29.95
CA VAL A 240 -34.82 -1.33 29.13
C VAL A 240 -35.56 -2.49 28.48
N GLN A 241 -36.65 -2.91 29.12
CA GLN A 241 -37.76 -3.62 28.48
C GLN A 241 -38.70 -2.56 27.92
N GLY A 242 -38.98 -2.62 26.62
CA GLY A 242 -39.90 -1.70 25.95
C GLY A 242 -40.47 -2.29 24.67
N LEU A 243 -41.52 -3.10 24.83
CA LEU A 243 -42.45 -3.48 23.76
C LEU A 243 -43.18 -2.22 23.25
N SER A 244 -43.23 -2.01 21.93
CA SER A 244 -44.51 -1.83 21.21
C SER A 244 -44.38 -1.76 19.68
N LYS A 245 -45.07 -2.71 19.04
CA LYS A 245 -45.98 -2.58 17.88
C LYS A 245 -45.38 -2.13 16.51
N LYS A 246 -45.03 -3.12 15.69
CA LYS A 246 -45.21 -3.06 14.23
C LYS A 246 -46.55 -3.72 13.87
N ARG A 247 -47.48 -2.96 13.30
CA ARG A 247 -48.62 -3.45 12.50
C ARG A 247 -48.37 -3.01 11.06
N GLY A 248 -48.71 -3.88 10.11
CA GLY A 248 -48.87 -3.51 8.71
C GLY A 248 -48.12 -4.41 7.73
N ALA A 249 -48.63 -5.64 7.57
CA ALA A 249 -48.45 -6.41 6.34
C ALA A 249 -49.41 -5.85 5.28
N GLY A 250 -48.91 -5.68 4.06
CA GLY A 250 -49.70 -5.41 2.87
C GLY A 250 -49.09 -6.21 1.73
N ALA A 251 -49.67 -7.38 1.48
CA ALA A 251 -49.50 -8.14 0.25
C ALA A 251 -50.66 -7.78 -0.67
N GLY A 252 -50.32 -7.51 -1.92
CA GLY A 252 -51.17 -7.47 -3.10
C GLY A 252 -50.30 -7.90 -4.26
#